data_AF-A0A0B6XTA8-F1
#
_entry.id   AF-A0A0B6XTA8-F1
#
_cell.length_a   1.000
_cell.length_b   1.000
_cell.length_c   1.000
_cell.angle_alpha   90.00
_cell.angle_beta   90.00
_cell.angle_gamma   90.00
#
_symmetry.space_group_name_H-M   'P 1'
#
loop_
_entity.id
_entity.type
_entity.pdbx_description
1 polymer ?
#
loop_
_entity_poly.entity_id
_entity_poly.type
_entity_poly.pdbx_seq_one_letter_code
_entity_poly.pdbx_strand_id
1 'polypeptide(L)'
;RLGGVGLDSCESDVRAGHLISNIHSGFVTLAKESTIIYPSNIDVYIGTYASTTSLYIARILTDLKIPQISYGAGSQDLSKK
;
A
#
# COMPACT_ATOMS: atom_id res chain seq x y z
N ARG A 1 10.40 -11.21 -14.01
CA ARG A 1 9.86 -12.09 -12.95
C ARG A 1 9.16 -11.20 -11.95
N LEU A 2 7.95 -11.55 -11.51
CA LEU A 2 7.21 -10.77 -10.50
C LEU A 2 7.42 -11.40 -9.12
N GLY A 3 7.51 -10.56 -8.09
CA GLY A 3 7.53 -10.95 -6.69
C GLY A 3 6.46 -10.21 -5.91
N GLY A 4 6.32 -10.49 -4.61
CA GLY A 4 5.35 -9.82 -3.76
C GLY A 4 5.74 -9.83 -2.29
N VAL A 5 5.24 -8.83 -1.55
CA VAL A 5 5.37 -8.70 -0.10
C VAL A 5 3.97 -8.63 0.50
N GLY A 6 3.67 -9.52 1.44
CA GLY A 6 2.43 -9.46 2.21
C GLY A 6 2.61 -8.52 3.40
N LEU A 7 1.73 -7.53 3.53
CA LEU A 7 1.68 -6.60 4.67
C LEU A 7 0.36 -6.79 5.40
N ASP A 8 0.43 -6.99 6.71
CA ASP A 8 -0.78 -7.09 7.54
C ASP A 8 -1.16 -5.72 8.10
N SER A 9 -2.27 -5.18 7.59
CA SER A 9 -2.87 -3.94 8.06
C SER A 9 -3.87 -4.13 9.21
N CYS A 10 -4.24 -5.36 9.56
CA CYS A 10 -5.23 -5.72 10.59
C CYS A 10 -6.51 -4.87 10.54
N GLU A 11 -7.03 -4.61 9.32
CA GLU A 11 -8.19 -3.74 9.05
C GLU A 11 -8.11 -2.28 9.57
N SER A 12 -6.94 -1.81 10.00
CA SER A 12 -6.75 -0.43 10.46
C SER A 12 -6.20 0.47 9.35
N ASP A 13 -6.89 1.58 9.11
CA ASP A 13 -6.47 2.67 8.22
C ASP A 13 -5.15 3.31 8.66
N VAL A 14 -5.04 3.66 9.94
CA VAL A 14 -3.84 4.23 10.56
C VAL A 14 -2.66 3.27 10.41
N ARG A 15 -2.84 1.98 10.71
CA ARG A 15 -1.78 0.97 10.57
C ARG A 15 -1.33 0.83 9.11
N ALA A 16 -2.27 0.77 8.17
CA ALA A 16 -1.96 0.62 6.76
C ALA A 16 -1.16 1.81 6.22
N GLY A 17 -1.58 3.03 6.55
CA GLY A 17 -0.85 4.24 6.16
C GLY A 17 0.54 4.30 6.79
N HIS A 18 0.67 3.98 8.08
CA HIS A 18 1.98 3.93 8.72
C HIS A 18 2.91 2.91 8.08
N LEU A 19 2.42 1.72 7.73
CA LEU A 19 3.23 0.71 7.05
C LEU A 19 3.77 1.27 5.73
N ILE A 20 2.91 1.81 4.88
CA ILE A 20 3.29 2.35 3.57
C ILE A 20 4.25 3.53 3.75
N SER A 21 3.88 4.52 4.56
CA SER A 21 4.71 5.70 4.79
C SER A 21 6.08 5.35 5.37
N ASN A 22 6.17 4.42 6.32
CA ASN A 22 7.44 4.03 6.93
C ASN A 22 8.33 3.26 5.96
N ILE A 23 7.75 2.44 5.07
CA ILE A 23 8.51 1.77 4.01
C ILE A 23 9.08 2.82 3.06
N HIS A 24 8.26 3.75 2.58
CA HIS A 24 8.67 4.76 1.59
C HIS A 24 9.58 5.85 2.17
N SER A 25 9.55 6.11 3.47
CA SER A 25 10.46 7.03 4.15
C SER A 25 11.78 6.37 4.60
N GLY A 26 11.91 5.05 4.46
CA GLY A 26 13.08 4.30 4.92
C GLY A 26 13.13 4.03 6.43
N PHE A 27 12.07 4.34 7.19
CA PHE A 27 11.97 3.94 8.61
C PHE A 27 11.83 2.43 8.76
N VAL A 28 11.23 1.75 7.77
CA VAL A 28 11.14 0.29 7.71
C VAL A 28 11.81 -0.18 6.43
N THR A 29 12.78 -1.07 6.56
CA THR A 29 13.43 -1.72 5.42
C THR A 29 12.79 -3.09 5.19
N LEU A 30 12.33 -3.34 3.96
CA LEU A 30 11.84 -4.65 3.54
C LEU A 30 13.03 -5.51 3.10
N ALA A 31 13.16 -6.70 3.68
CA ALA A 31 14.22 -7.64 3.31
C ALA A 31 13.67 -9.06 3.26
N LYS A 32 14.15 -9.84 2.28
CA LYS A 32 13.94 -11.28 2.19
C LYS A 32 15.30 -11.94 2.03
N GLU A 33 15.69 -12.73 3.03
CA GLU A 33 17.02 -13.35 3.11
C GLU A 33 18.13 -12.28 2.97
N SER A 34 18.93 -12.33 1.91
CA SER A 34 19.99 -11.35 1.62
C SER A 34 19.59 -10.27 0.62
N THR A 35 18.32 -10.21 0.21
CA THR A 35 17.83 -9.23 -0.76
C THR A 35 17.03 -8.15 -0.06
N ILE A 36 17.50 -6.90 -0.19
CA ILE A 36 16.75 -5.70 0.22
C ILE A 36 15.76 -5.36 -0.89
N ILE A 37 14.52 -5.10 -0.52
CA ILE A 37 13.46 -4.63 -1.42
C ILE A 37 13.36 -3.13 -1.21
N TYR A 38 13.86 -2.35 -2.16
CA TYR A 38 13.78 -0.90 -2.07
C TYR A 38 12.36 -0.42 -2.37
N PRO A 39 11.89 0.69 -1.76
CA PRO A 39 10.57 1.24 -2.06
C PRO A 39 10.37 1.58 -3.54
N SER A 40 11.44 1.96 -4.25
CA SER A 40 11.44 2.21 -5.69
C SER A 40 11.24 0.95 -6.54
N ASN A 41 11.28 -0.25 -5.95
CA ASN A 41 10.95 -1.51 -6.62
C ASN A 41 9.48 -1.93 -6.41
N ILE A 42 8.67 -1.11 -5.74
CA ILE A 42 7.26 -1.40 -5.49
C ILE A 42 6.42 -0.71 -6.55
N ASP A 43 5.99 -1.47 -7.56
CA ASP A 43 5.23 -0.94 -8.69
C ASP A 43 3.73 -0.77 -8.41
N VAL A 44 3.18 -1.51 -7.43
CA VAL A 44 1.74 -1.54 -7.15
C VAL A 44 1.45 -2.01 -5.72
N TYR A 45 0.39 -1.48 -5.12
CA TYR A 45 -0.22 -2.03 -3.90
C TYR A 45 -1.55 -2.70 -4.23
N ILE A 46 -1.73 -3.93 -3.73
CA ILE A 46 -2.99 -4.67 -3.85
C ILE A 46 -3.65 -4.71 -2.46
N GLY A 47 -4.84 -4.15 -2.37
CA GLY A 47 -5.56 -3.89 -1.13
C GLY A 47 -6.23 -2.51 -1.14
N THR A 48 -6.99 -2.16 -0.11
CA THR A 48 -7.44 -3.02 1.00
C THR A 48 -8.85 -3.56 0.72
N TYR A 49 -9.41 -4.31 1.68
CA TYR A 49 -10.79 -4.76 1.60
C TYR A 49 -11.78 -3.63 1.91
N ALA A 50 -11.58 -2.89 3.00
CA ALA A 50 -12.50 -1.84 3.42
C ALA A 50 -12.39 -0.57 2.53
N SER A 51 -13.53 0.05 2.21
CA SER A 51 -13.56 1.26 1.39
C SER A 51 -12.88 2.46 2.05
N THR A 52 -13.05 2.62 3.37
CA THR A 52 -12.45 3.71 4.16
C THR A 52 -10.93 3.63 4.15
N THR A 53 -10.39 2.44 4.46
CA THR A 53 -8.96 2.17 4.41
C THR A 53 -8.39 2.33 3.00
N SER A 54 -9.13 1.87 1.98
CA SER A 54 -8.72 2.01 0.57
C SER A 54 -8.66 3.48 0.12
N LEU A 55 -9.62 4.32 0.54
CA LEU A 55 -9.59 5.76 0.29
C LEU A 55 -8.43 6.44 1.02
N TYR A 56 -8.15 6.04 2.25
CA TYR A 56 -7.06 6.60 3.04
C TYR A 56 -5.70 6.32 2.40
N ILE A 57 -5.46 5.07 2.01
CA ILE A 57 -4.22 4.66 1.35
C ILE A 57 -4.08 5.29 -0.05
N ALA A 58 -5.18 5.40 -0.80
CA ALA A 58 -5.15 5.98 -2.14
C ALA A 58 -4.59 7.41 -2.15
N ARG A 59 -4.86 8.21 -1.10
CA ARG A 59 -4.29 9.56 -0.95
C ARG A 59 -2.77 9.53 -0.86
N ILE A 60 -2.22 8.65 -0.01
CA ILE A 60 -0.77 8.49 0.17
C ILE A 60 -0.13 8.00 -1.14
N LEU A 61 -0.71 6.98 -1.76
CA LEU A 61 -0.15 6.36 -2.96
C LEU A 61 -0.24 7.26 -4.20
N THR A 62 -1.22 8.17 -4.25
CA THR A 62 -1.33 9.18 -5.32
C THR A 62 -0.12 10.11 -5.31
N ASP A 63 0.30 10.59 -4.14
CA ASP A 63 1.48 11.45 -4.00
C ASP A 63 2.77 10.71 -4.38
N LEU A 64 2.83 9.41 -4.07
CA LEU A 64 3.94 8.52 -4.44
C LEU A 64 3.89 8.07 -5.90
N LYS A 65 2.80 8.37 -6.63
CA LYS A 65 2.53 7.91 -8.01
C LYS A 65 2.54 6.40 -8.16
N ILE A 66 2.07 5.67 -7.14
CA ILE A 66 1.99 4.21 -7.14
C ILE A 66 0.51 3.80 -7.28
N PRO A 67 0.14 2.97 -8.26
CA PRO A 67 -1.23 2.51 -8.40
C PRO A 67 -1.67 1.60 -7.24
N GLN A 68 -2.96 1.68 -6.92
CA GLN A 68 -3.64 0.82 -5.95
C GLN A 68 -4.72 -0.01 -6.65
N ILE A 69 -4.78 -1.31 -6.35
CA ILE A 69 -5.87 -2.20 -6.78
C ILE A 69 -6.58 -2.73 -5.52
N SER A 70 -7.77 -2.19 -5.24
CA SER A 70 -8.61 -2.64 -4.11
C SER A 70 -9.53 -3.76 -4.56
N TYR A 71 -9.73 -4.79 -3.74
CA TYR A 71 -10.52 -5.97 -4.12
C TYR A 71 -11.85 -6.13 -3.35
N GLY A 72 -12.05 -5.39 -2.26
CA GLY A 72 -13.30 -5.39 -1.49
C GLY A 72 -14.01 -4.04 -1.39
N ALA A 73 -13.35 -2.97 -1.85
CA ALA A 73 -13.83 -1.62 -1.68
C ALA A 73 -14.93 -1.28 -2.71
N GLY A 74 -16.10 -0.87 -2.22
CA GLY A 74 -17.29 -0.61 -3.05
C GLY A 74 -17.84 0.82 -2.98
N SER A 75 -17.18 1.73 -2.24
CA SER A 75 -17.63 3.12 -2.16
C SER A 75 -17.56 3.83 -3.52
N GLN A 76 -18.59 4.61 -3.84
CA GLN A 76 -18.61 5.46 -5.04
C GLN A 76 -17.53 6.54 -5.02
N ASP A 77 -17.02 6.91 -3.85
CA ASP A 77 -15.93 7.87 -3.75
C ASP A 77 -14.64 7.39 -4.43
N LEU A 78 -14.43 6.07 -4.54
CA LEU A 78 -13.29 5.48 -5.25
C LEU A 78 -13.45 5.48 -6.78
N SER A 79 -14.62 5.85 -7.29
CA SER A 79 -14.85 6.00 -8.73
C SER A 79 -14.47 7.39 -9.25
N LYS A 80 -14.19 8.33 -8.34
CA LYS A 80 -13.74 9.69 -8.67
C LYS A 80 -12.24 9.64 -8.99
N LYS A 81 -11.87 10.00 -10.22
CA LYS A 81 -10.49 10.04 -10.70
C LYS A 81 -9.91 11.45 -10.61
#